data_AF-A0A0R1ZVS0-F1
#
_entry.id   AF-A0A0R1ZVS0-F1
#
_cell.length_a   1.000
_cell.length_b   1.000
_cell.length_c   1.000
_cell.angle_alpha   90.00
_cell.angle_beta   90.00
_cell.angle_gamma   90.00
#
_symmetry.space_group_name_H-M   'P 1'
#
loop_
_entity.id
_entity.type
_entity.pdbx_description
1 polymer ?
#
loop_
_entity_poly.entity_id
_entity_poly.type
_entity_poly.pdbx_seq_one_letter_code
_entity_poly.pdbx_strand_id
1 'polypeptide(L)'
;MNIIRSRQSYRLAFITAALAVIAAAINLFFAPHGVAAGGATGIAIIVQELLGVPVYISTLAINIVMLILAAFLLSKATTLRILYGSLMLPLIMAVIPEVKIVGDRTLAVMVGSVIMAVGFTMLYAVDASSGGTTVPPLIFLKYWHVKTATSLFVVDILVSLLNIPVAGIEAFILAVFSLGITKLAMTYMQTGLDRKQLLHVISRDHLDDIRDHLRAQFGAAVDLVLVSGTDGSWGHDFLLVVVEQSDYKHALRVIHGRDAEALIITGEVAEVHNGA
;
A
#
# COMPACT_ATOMS: atom_id res chain seq x y z
N MET A 1 20.95 0.05 27.31
CA MET A 1 19.52 0.27 27.66
C MET A 1 18.97 1.60 27.12
N ASN A 2 19.69 2.73 27.23
CA ASN A 2 19.22 4.04 26.74
C ASN A 2 19.06 4.15 25.22
N ILE A 3 19.88 3.46 24.42
CA ILE A 3 19.81 3.50 22.95
C ILE A 3 18.56 2.76 22.42
N ILE A 4 18.19 1.64 23.05
CA ILE A 4 16.99 0.86 22.69
C ILE A 4 15.72 1.65 23.05
N ARG A 5 15.72 2.31 24.21
CA ARG A 5 14.60 3.15 24.68
C ARG A 5 14.40 4.39 23.78
N SER A 6 15.50 5.00 23.34
CA SER A 6 15.52 6.10 22.37
C SER A 6 14.88 5.70 21.03
N ARG A 7 15.29 4.57 20.44
CA ARG A 7 14.68 4.06 19.19
C ARG A 7 13.19 3.76 19.32
N GLN A 8 12.75 3.27 20.48
CA GLN A 8 11.34 2.99 20.73
C GLN A 8 10.49 4.26 20.86
N SER A 9 10.99 5.30 21.56
CA SER A 9 10.28 6.58 21.66
C SER A 9 10.14 7.28 20.31
N TYR A 10 11.19 7.26 19.48
CA TYR A 10 11.12 7.81 18.13
C TYR A 10 10.10 7.07 17.27
N ARG A 11 10.04 5.74 17.36
CA ARG A 11 9.04 4.94 16.65
C ARG A 11 7.62 5.29 17.06
N LEU A 12 7.34 5.42 18.37
CA LEU A 12 6.01 5.80 18.85
C LEU A 12 5.64 7.23 18.42
N ALA A 13 6.56 8.18 18.50
CA ALA A 13 6.34 9.54 18.02
C ALA A 13 6.03 9.58 16.52
N PHE A 14 6.73 8.78 15.73
CA PHE A 14 6.49 8.64 14.29
C PHE A 14 5.10 8.03 14.00
N ILE A 15 4.71 6.99 14.73
CA ILE A 15 3.35 6.42 14.63
C ILE A 15 2.30 7.47 14.98
N THR A 16 2.48 8.21 16.07
CA THR A 16 1.54 9.28 16.48
C THR A 16 1.43 10.37 15.42
N ALA A 17 2.54 10.78 14.80
CA ALA A 17 2.52 11.74 13.70
C ALA A 17 1.74 11.21 12.50
N ALA A 18 1.96 9.96 12.11
CA ALA A 18 1.21 9.31 11.03
C ALA A 18 -0.30 9.23 11.35
N LEU A 19 -0.67 8.87 12.58
CA LEU A 19 -2.06 8.83 13.03
C LEU A 19 -2.70 10.22 13.08
N ALA A 20 -1.94 11.27 13.40
CA ALA A 20 -2.44 12.65 13.36
C ALA A 20 -2.75 13.10 11.93
N VAL A 21 -1.92 12.71 10.95
CA VAL A 21 -2.19 12.96 9.53
C VAL A 21 -3.46 12.23 9.08
N ILE A 22 -3.63 10.96 9.47
CA ILE A 22 -4.85 10.17 9.20
C ILE A 22 -6.07 10.83 9.84
N ALA A 23 -5.99 11.19 11.12
CA ALA A 23 -7.08 11.83 11.85
C ALA A 23 -7.47 13.18 11.24
N ALA A 24 -6.49 13.98 10.80
CA ALA A 24 -6.74 15.24 10.09
C ALA A 24 -7.46 15.00 8.76
N ALA A 25 -7.06 14.00 7.98
CA ALA A 25 -7.77 13.62 6.76
C ALA A 25 -9.25 13.30 7.06
N ILE A 26 -9.50 12.49 8.10
CA ILE A 26 -10.87 12.09 8.48
C ILE A 26 -11.70 13.30 8.92
N ASN A 27 -11.24 14.03 9.93
CA ASN A 27 -12.04 15.06 10.59
C ASN A 27 -12.20 16.34 9.76
N LEU A 28 -11.27 16.61 8.84
CA LEU A 28 -11.31 17.84 8.04
C LEU A 28 -11.88 17.66 6.63
N PHE A 29 -11.87 16.44 6.09
CA PHE A 29 -12.22 16.18 4.69
C PHE A 29 -13.28 15.08 4.47
N PHE A 30 -13.36 14.06 5.33
CA PHE A 30 -14.29 12.93 5.13
C PHE A 30 -15.54 13.02 6.00
N ALA A 31 -15.37 13.05 7.33
CA ALA A 31 -16.46 13.02 8.29
C ALA A 31 -17.44 14.21 8.12
N PRO A 32 -16.99 15.47 8.00
CA PRO A 32 -17.92 16.59 7.79
C PRO A 32 -18.74 16.50 6.50
N HIS A 33 -18.30 15.67 5.55
CA HIS A 33 -18.93 15.47 4.26
C HIS A 33 -19.70 14.13 4.17
N GLY A 34 -19.83 13.37 5.27
CA GLY A 34 -20.54 12.09 5.29
C GLY A 34 -19.97 11.05 4.31
N VAL A 35 -18.68 11.15 3.99
CA VAL A 35 -18.03 10.23 3.04
C VAL A 35 -17.31 9.12 3.80
N ALA A 36 -17.97 7.97 3.91
CA ALA A 36 -17.41 6.77 4.52
C ALA A 36 -16.45 6.05 3.55
N ALA A 37 -15.19 6.48 3.48
CA ALA A 37 -14.15 5.93 2.61
C ALA A 37 -13.63 4.54 3.05
N GLY A 38 -14.51 3.67 3.55
CA GLY A 38 -14.17 2.37 4.09
C GLY A 38 -13.60 2.41 5.50
N GLY A 39 -13.21 1.26 6.02
CA GLY A 39 -12.56 1.18 7.30
C GLY A 39 -13.46 1.17 8.53
N ALA A 40 -12.85 1.09 9.72
CA ALA A 40 -13.57 1.29 10.99
C ALA A 40 -14.07 2.73 11.11
N THR A 41 -13.32 3.68 10.53
CA THR A 41 -13.68 5.09 10.47
C THR A 41 -14.83 5.35 9.50
N GLY A 42 -14.92 4.61 8.38
CA GLY A 42 -16.10 4.66 7.50
C GLY A 42 -17.36 4.17 8.19
N ILE A 43 -17.29 3.05 8.92
CA ILE A 43 -18.41 2.60 9.76
C ILE A 43 -18.75 3.68 10.81
N ALA A 44 -17.74 4.29 11.42
CA ALA A 44 -17.95 5.36 12.40
C ALA A 44 -18.65 6.60 11.81
N ILE A 45 -18.33 6.98 10.57
CA ILE A 45 -19.02 8.06 9.84
C ILE A 45 -20.48 7.68 9.58
N ILE A 46 -20.76 6.44 9.15
CA ILE A 46 -22.14 5.96 8.97
C ILE A 46 -22.92 6.03 10.29
N VAL A 47 -22.30 5.60 11.40
CA VAL A 47 -22.91 5.66 12.73
C VAL A 47 -23.17 7.10 13.17
N GLN A 48 -22.28 8.04 12.85
CA GLN A 48 -22.48 9.45 13.13
C GLN A 48 -23.68 10.01 12.35
N GLU A 49 -23.79 9.73 11.05
CA GLU A 49 -24.90 10.19 10.21
C GLU A 49 -26.25 9.61 10.67
N LEU A 50 -26.27 8.37 11.19
CA LEU A 50 -27.48 7.72 11.66
C LEU A 50 -27.89 8.09 13.09
N LEU A 51 -26.92 8.16 14.01
CA LEU A 51 -27.17 8.23 15.46
C LEU A 51 -26.63 9.50 16.12
N GLY A 52 -25.93 10.36 15.37
CA GLY A 52 -25.28 11.56 15.91
C GLY A 52 -24.09 11.27 16.85
N VAL A 53 -23.61 10.03 16.90
CA VAL A 53 -22.48 9.64 17.76
C VAL A 53 -21.18 10.14 17.12
N PRO A 54 -20.31 10.87 17.85
CA PRO A 54 -19.04 11.34 17.31
C PRO A 54 -18.17 10.22 16.73
N VAL A 55 -17.53 10.49 15.59
CA VAL A 55 -16.72 9.49 14.85
C VAL A 55 -15.65 8.84 15.72
N TYR A 56 -15.01 9.61 16.60
CA TYR A 56 -13.96 9.09 17.47
C TYR A 56 -14.48 8.05 18.49
N ILE A 57 -15.72 8.19 18.98
CA ILE A 57 -16.33 7.23 19.94
C ILE A 57 -16.62 5.92 19.22
N SER A 58 -17.27 5.99 18.06
CA SER A 58 -17.59 4.82 17.24
C SER A 58 -16.31 4.10 16.78
N THR A 59 -15.29 4.87 16.36
CA THR A 59 -13.98 4.33 15.98
C THR A 59 -13.32 3.60 17.14
N LEU A 60 -13.35 4.17 18.35
CA LEU A 60 -12.81 3.51 19.54
C LEU A 60 -13.53 2.20 19.85
N ALA A 61 -14.87 2.20 19.81
CA ALA A 61 -15.68 1.00 20.06
C ALA A 61 -15.37 -0.11 19.05
N ILE A 62 -15.34 0.21 17.76
CA ILE A 62 -15.01 -0.75 16.70
C ILE A 62 -13.58 -1.27 16.87
N ASN A 63 -12.62 -0.38 17.16
CA ASN A 63 -11.23 -0.78 17.38
C ASN A 63 -11.08 -1.70 18.59
N ILE A 64 -11.82 -1.49 19.68
CA ILE A 64 -11.84 -2.39 20.84
C ILE A 64 -12.35 -3.77 20.43
N VAL A 65 -13.48 -3.85 19.70
CA VAL A 65 -14.02 -5.12 19.20
C VAL A 65 -13.01 -5.85 18.33
N MET A 66 -12.34 -5.12 17.42
CA MET A 66 -11.33 -5.69 16.53
C MET A 66 -10.07 -6.13 17.29
N LEU A 67 -9.67 -5.43 18.34
CA LEU A 67 -8.56 -5.83 19.21
C LEU A 67 -8.87 -7.11 19.98
N ILE A 68 -10.10 -7.24 20.50
CA ILE A 68 -10.55 -8.48 21.16
C ILE A 68 -10.50 -9.62 20.15
N LEU A 69 -11.05 -9.43 18.94
CA LEU A 69 -11.02 -10.44 17.89
C LEU A 69 -9.59 -10.83 17.50
N ALA A 70 -8.69 -9.85 17.35
CA ALA A 70 -7.28 -10.09 17.06
C ALA A 70 -6.58 -10.85 18.20
N ALA A 71 -6.91 -10.58 19.46
CA ALA A 71 -6.34 -11.30 20.61
C ALA A 71 -6.70 -12.80 20.60
N PHE A 72 -7.89 -13.16 20.11
CA PHE A 72 -8.32 -14.56 20.00
C PHE A 72 -7.86 -15.24 18.70
N LEU A 73 -7.86 -14.53 17.58
CA LEU A 73 -7.65 -15.12 16.26
C LEU A 73 -6.24 -14.92 15.68
N LEU A 74 -5.46 -13.95 16.17
CA LEU A 74 -4.12 -13.64 15.66
C LEU A 74 -3.04 -13.92 16.72
N SER A 75 -1.76 -13.81 16.33
CA SER A 75 -0.65 -14.00 17.26
C SER A 75 -0.50 -12.78 18.19
N LYS A 76 -0.01 -13.01 19.43
CA LYS A 76 0.24 -11.93 20.41
C LYS A 76 1.10 -10.80 19.82
N ALA A 77 2.09 -11.14 19.01
CA ALA A 77 2.96 -10.16 18.35
C ALA A 77 2.18 -9.26 17.37
N THR A 78 1.24 -9.82 16.61
CA THR A 78 0.38 -9.03 15.70
C THR A 78 -0.59 -8.16 16.50
N THR A 79 -1.23 -8.70 17.54
CA THR A 79 -2.16 -7.94 18.39
C THR A 79 -1.46 -6.76 19.07
N LEU A 80 -0.23 -6.95 19.56
CA LEU A 80 0.54 -5.87 20.19
C LEU A 80 0.95 -4.77 19.19
N ARG A 81 1.22 -5.14 17.93
CA ARG A 81 1.54 -4.17 16.86
C ARG A 81 0.37 -3.26 16.52
N ILE A 82 -0.86 -3.79 16.50
CA ILE A 82 -2.06 -3.00 16.19
C ILE A 82 -2.62 -2.24 17.41
N LEU A 83 -2.31 -2.67 18.64
CA LEU A 83 -2.85 -2.10 19.88
C LEU A 83 -2.67 -0.59 19.99
N TYR A 84 -1.45 -0.10 19.77
CA TYR A 84 -1.15 1.31 19.96
C TYR A 84 -1.96 2.20 19.01
N GLY A 85 -1.95 1.91 17.71
CA GLY A 85 -2.68 2.73 16.74
C GLY A 85 -4.19 2.59 16.85
N SER A 86 -4.71 1.40 17.16
CA SER A 86 -6.13 1.18 17.45
C SER A 86 -6.66 2.08 18.57
N LEU A 87 -5.85 2.34 19.61
CA LEU A 87 -6.26 3.18 20.74
C LEU A 87 -5.93 4.66 20.52
N MET A 88 -4.78 4.96 19.89
CA MET A 88 -4.34 6.34 19.70
C MET A 88 -5.11 7.08 18.60
N LEU A 89 -5.49 6.42 17.51
CA LEU A 89 -6.24 7.08 16.42
C LEU A 89 -7.49 7.80 16.93
N PRO A 90 -8.44 7.14 17.61
CA PRO A 90 -9.65 7.82 18.08
C PRO A 90 -9.34 8.90 19.13
N LEU A 91 -8.29 8.74 19.95
CA LEU A 91 -7.90 9.78 20.91
C LEU A 91 -7.40 11.04 20.19
N ILE A 92 -6.61 10.89 19.13
CA ILE A 92 -6.15 12.02 18.32
C ILE A 92 -7.34 12.65 17.57
N MET A 93 -8.26 11.84 17.04
CA MET A 93 -9.51 12.34 16.44
C MET A 93 -10.40 13.09 17.43
N ALA A 94 -10.33 12.79 18.73
CA ALA A 94 -11.07 13.55 19.74
C ALA A 94 -10.46 14.95 20.00
N VAL A 95 -9.17 15.13 19.71
CA VAL A 95 -8.45 16.40 19.86
C VAL A 95 -8.57 17.27 18.61
N ILE A 96 -8.51 16.67 17.42
CA ILE A 96 -8.64 17.40 16.15
C ILE A 96 -10.12 17.72 15.92
N PRO A 97 -10.51 18.99 15.73
CA PRO A 97 -11.91 19.33 15.52
C PRO A 97 -12.43 18.80 14.17
N GLU A 98 -13.68 18.39 14.15
CA GLU A 98 -14.39 18.01 12.93
C GLU A 98 -14.98 19.26 12.27
N VAL A 99 -14.36 19.73 11.19
CA VAL A 99 -14.74 20.98 10.50
C VAL A 99 -14.56 20.86 8.99
N LYS A 100 -15.45 21.49 8.22
CA LYS A 100 -15.31 21.60 6.76
C LYS A 100 -14.24 22.62 6.41
N ILE A 101 -13.03 22.15 6.09
CA ILE A 101 -11.95 23.05 5.63
C ILE A 101 -12.11 23.41 4.14
N VAL A 102 -12.83 22.56 3.39
CA VAL A 102 -13.22 22.80 1.99
C VAL A 102 -14.73 22.67 1.88
N GLY A 103 -15.38 23.60 1.18
CA GLY A 103 -16.84 23.56 0.99
C GLY A 103 -17.29 22.49 -0.02
N ASP A 104 -16.52 22.34 -1.11
CA ASP A 104 -16.81 21.38 -2.17
C ASP A 104 -16.49 19.95 -1.75
N ARG A 105 -17.47 19.06 -1.89
CA ARG A 105 -17.40 17.68 -1.42
C ARG A 105 -16.39 16.85 -2.20
N THR A 106 -16.31 17.05 -3.52
CA THR A 106 -15.41 16.29 -4.40
C THR A 106 -13.97 16.71 -4.16
N LEU A 107 -13.70 18.01 -4.06
CA LEU A 107 -12.39 18.55 -3.75
C LEU A 107 -11.92 18.12 -2.36
N ALA A 108 -12.82 18.14 -1.36
CA ALA A 108 -12.52 17.65 -0.03
C ALA A 108 -12.04 16.19 -0.07
N VAL A 109 -12.77 15.33 -0.80
CA VAL A 109 -12.40 13.92 -0.98
C VAL A 109 -11.06 13.77 -1.68
N MET A 110 -10.81 14.47 -2.79
CA MET A 110 -9.55 14.36 -3.53
C MET A 110 -8.33 14.73 -2.68
N VAL A 111 -8.40 15.85 -1.96
CA VAL A 111 -7.32 16.32 -1.08
C VAL A 111 -7.19 15.40 0.14
N GLY A 112 -8.31 15.06 0.76
CA GLY A 112 -8.37 14.14 1.90
C GLY A 112 -7.76 12.78 1.60
N SER A 113 -8.00 12.22 0.41
CA SER A 113 -7.42 10.93 0.00
C SER A 113 -5.90 10.97 -0.11
N VAL A 114 -5.31 12.06 -0.61
CA VAL A 114 -3.85 12.20 -0.71
C VAL A 114 -3.23 12.36 0.68
N ILE A 115 -3.83 13.19 1.54
CA ILE A 115 -3.37 13.36 2.93
C ILE A 115 -3.48 12.02 3.69
N MET A 116 -4.60 11.32 3.53
CA MET A 116 -4.81 9.98 4.09
C MET A 116 -3.74 9.00 3.62
N ALA A 117 -3.41 9.01 2.32
CA ALA A 117 -2.37 8.16 1.75
C ALA A 117 -0.98 8.44 2.34
N VAL A 118 -0.65 9.71 2.62
CA VAL A 118 0.61 10.06 3.31
C VAL A 118 0.63 9.43 4.70
N GLY A 119 -0.44 9.61 5.47
CA GLY A 119 -0.56 9.05 6.81
C GLY A 119 -0.46 7.52 6.82
N PHE A 120 -1.15 6.83 5.90
CA PHE A 120 -1.04 5.37 5.79
C PHE A 120 0.35 4.91 5.34
N THR A 121 0.98 5.58 4.38
CA THR A 121 2.34 5.22 3.94
C THR A 121 3.34 5.35 5.09
N MET A 122 3.29 6.45 5.84
CA MET A 122 4.11 6.61 7.04
C MET A 122 3.84 5.49 8.05
N LEU A 123 2.57 5.21 8.35
CA LEU A 123 2.20 4.21 9.35
C LEU A 123 2.68 2.80 8.97
N TYR A 124 2.53 2.44 7.70
CA TYR A 124 2.92 1.13 7.18
C TYR A 124 4.44 0.99 7.03
N ALA A 125 5.19 2.08 6.83
CA ALA A 125 6.65 2.06 6.79
C ALA A 125 7.30 1.56 8.10
N VAL A 126 6.57 1.55 9.22
CA VAL A 126 7.04 1.04 10.52
C VAL A 126 6.27 -0.18 11.02
N ASP A 127 5.59 -0.89 10.09
CA ASP A 127 4.74 -2.06 10.36
C ASP A 127 3.69 -1.82 11.46
N ALA A 128 3.18 -0.58 11.53
CA ALA A 128 2.12 -0.21 12.44
C ALA A 128 0.76 -0.19 11.72
N SER A 129 -0.31 -0.17 12.50
CA SER A 129 -1.67 -0.10 11.97
C SER A 129 -2.51 0.85 12.81
N SER A 130 -3.45 1.53 12.15
CA SER A 130 -4.49 2.34 12.80
C SER A 130 -5.60 1.49 13.42
N GLY A 131 -5.54 0.16 13.24
CA GLY A 131 -6.43 -0.80 13.84
C GLY A 131 -7.57 -1.23 12.95
N GLY A 132 -8.76 -1.32 13.55
CA GLY A 132 -10.06 -1.42 12.89
C GLY A 132 -10.13 -2.47 11.79
N THR A 133 -10.18 -1.99 10.55
CA THR A 133 -10.36 -2.80 9.34
C THR A 133 -9.12 -3.47 8.81
N THR A 134 -7.97 -3.28 9.44
CA THR A 134 -6.80 -4.10 9.13
C THR A 134 -6.88 -5.49 9.77
N VAL A 135 -7.73 -5.69 10.78
CA VAL A 135 -7.88 -6.97 11.48
C VAL A 135 -8.56 -8.05 10.62
N PRO A 136 -9.72 -7.81 9.97
CA PRO A 136 -10.35 -8.82 9.11
C PRO A 136 -9.44 -9.31 7.97
N PRO A 137 -8.74 -8.45 7.20
CA PRO A 137 -7.76 -8.88 6.22
C PRO A 137 -6.63 -9.75 6.78
N LEU A 138 -6.13 -9.46 7.98
CA LEU A 138 -5.11 -10.29 8.64
C LEU A 138 -5.65 -11.67 9.05
N ILE A 139 -6.91 -11.74 9.46
CA ILE A 139 -7.59 -13.01 9.73
C ILE A 139 -7.76 -13.79 8.42
N PHE A 140 -8.22 -13.12 7.36
CA PHE A 140 -8.38 -13.76 6.05
C PHE A 140 -7.08 -14.29 5.47
N LEU A 141 -5.98 -13.54 5.63
CA LEU A 141 -4.66 -14.01 5.28
C LEU A 141 -4.26 -15.26 6.07
N LYS A 142 -4.49 -15.26 7.40
CA LYS A 142 -4.08 -16.37 8.29
C LYS A 142 -4.83 -17.67 8.01
N TYR A 143 -6.14 -17.62 7.75
CA TYR A 143 -6.98 -18.81 7.65
C TYR A 143 -7.25 -19.24 6.20
N TRP A 144 -7.33 -18.30 5.25
CA TRP A 144 -7.68 -18.56 3.85
C TRP A 144 -6.60 -18.15 2.85
N HIS A 145 -5.45 -17.61 3.30
CA HIS A 145 -4.35 -17.18 2.44
C HIS A 145 -4.75 -16.14 1.37
N VAL A 146 -5.82 -15.38 1.63
CA VAL A 146 -6.24 -14.28 0.76
C VAL A 146 -5.29 -13.10 0.95
N LYS A 147 -4.88 -12.47 -0.16
CA LYS A 147 -3.99 -11.30 -0.14
C LYS A 147 -4.62 -10.16 0.69
N THR A 148 -3.89 -9.63 1.67
CA THR A 148 -4.34 -8.58 2.59
C THR A 148 -4.88 -7.35 1.86
N ALA A 149 -4.21 -6.90 0.79
CA ALA A 149 -4.63 -5.75 0.00
C ALA A 149 -5.98 -5.96 -0.70
N THR A 150 -6.23 -7.17 -1.23
CA THR A 150 -7.51 -7.52 -1.84
C THR A 150 -8.62 -7.59 -0.80
N SER A 151 -8.35 -8.24 0.34
CA SER A 151 -9.30 -8.31 1.46
C SER A 151 -9.68 -6.94 2.00
N LEU A 152 -8.70 -6.05 2.19
CA LEU A 152 -8.95 -4.70 2.68
C LEU A 152 -9.83 -3.91 1.71
N PHE A 153 -9.52 -3.94 0.42
CA PHE A 153 -10.30 -3.27 -0.61
C PHE A 153 -11.77 -3.76 -0.66
N VAL A 154 -11.99 -5.07 -0.53
CA VAL A 154 -13.34 -5.65 -0.49
C VAL A 154 -14.10 -5.20 0.76
N VAL A 155 -13.46 -5.23 1.93
CA VAL A 155 -14.06 -4.75 3.18
C VAL A 155 -14.46 -3.28 3.07
N ASP A 156 -13.59 -2.45 2.49
CA ASP A 156 -13.83 -1.02 2.35
C ASP A 156 -14.97 -0.70 1.36
N ILE A 157 -15.08 -1.46 0.26
CA ILE A 157 -16.22 -1.36 -0.65
C ILE A 157 -17.52 -1.77 0.05
N LEU A 158 -17.50 -2.86 0.82
CA LEU A 158 -18.69 -3.30 1.56
C LEU A 158 -19.16 -2.24 2.56
N VAL A 159 -18.23 -1.64 3.31
CA VAL A 159 -18.55 -0.52 4.22
C VAL A 159 -19.10 0.67 3.43
N SER A 160 -18.51 1.01 2.29
CA SER A 160 -18.99 2.12 1.45
C SER A 160 -20.40 1.86 0.91
N LEU A 161 -20.73 0.62 0.55
CA LEU A 161 -22.08 0.22 0.11
C LEU A 161 -23.12 0.42 1.22
N LEU A 162 -22.76 0.13 2.48
CA LEU A 162 -23.63 0.37 3.64
C LEU A 162 -23.93 1.86 3.86
N ASN A 163 -23.12 2.77 3.29
CA ASN A 163 -23.36 4.21 3.36
C ASN A 163 -24.41 4.72 2.35
N ILE A 164 -24.76 3.94 1.31
CA ILE A 164 -25.75 4.35 0.30
C ILE A 164 -27.10 4.75 0.91
N PRO A 165 -27.74 3.94 1.77
CA PRO A 165 -29.02 4.33 2.38
C PRO A 165 -28.93 5.51 3.35
N VAL A 166 -27.72 5.90 3.76
CA VAL A 166 -27.47 6.92 4.79
C VAL A 166 -27.11 8.27 4.16
N ALA A 167 -26.06 8.29 3.32
CA ALA A 167 -25.52 9.51 2.72
C ALA A 167 -25.73 9.60 1.19
N GLY A 168 -26.44 8.62 0.61
CA GLY A 168 -26.78 8.57 -0.81
C GLY A 168 -25.70 7.94 -1.71
N ILE A 169 -26.06 7.73 -2.97
CA ILE A 169 -25.18 7.09 -3.96
C ILE A 169 -23.94 7.94 -4.28
N GLU A 170 -24.05 9.27 -4.22
CA GLU A 170 -22.93 10.18 -4.46
C GLU A 170 -21.84 9.99 -3.40
N ALA A 171 -22.20 9.83 -2.13
CA ALA A 171 -21.27 9.55 -1.04
C ALA A 171 -20.52 8.23 -1.25
N PHE A 172 -21.22 7.21 -1.75
CA PHE A 172 -20.63 5.93 -2.10
C PHE A 172 -19.63 6.04 -3.26
N ILE A 173 -20.00 6.74 -4.34
CA ILE A 173 -19.11 6.94 -5.49
C ILE A 173 -17.85 7.70 -5.05
N LEU A 174 -18.01 8.74 -4.24
CA LEU A 174 -16.90 9.50 -3.68
C LEU A 174 -16.03 8.65 -2.74
N ALA A 175 -16.62 7.77 -1.93
CA ALA A 175 -15.88 6.84 -1.10
C ALA A 175 -15.04 5.86 -1.94
N VAL A 176 -15.62 5.25 -2.98
CA VAL A 176 -14.89 4.35 -3.88
C VAL A 176 -13.80 5.10 -4.65
N PHE A 177 -14.07 6.32 -5.09
CA PHE A 177 -13.08 7.18 -5.74
C PHE A 177 -11.93 7.51 -4.79
N SER A 178 -12.23 7.81 -3.53
CA SER A 178 -11.24 8.02 -2.47
C SER A 178 -10.34 6.81 -2.27
N LEU A 179 -10.92 5.60 -2.24
CA LEU A 179 -10.14 4.35 -2.13
C LEU A 179 -9.15 4.21 -3.29
N GLY A 180 -9.57 4.55 -4.51
CA GLY A 180 -8.72 4.55 -5.69
C GLY A 180 -7.56 5.55 -5.60
N ILE A 181 -7.86 6.81 -5.27
CA ILE A 181 -6.84 7.87 -5.12
C ILE A 181 -5.86 7.49 -4.01
N THR A 182 -6.37 7.07 -2.86
CA THR A 182 -5.54 6.72 -1.70
C THR A 182 -4.59 5.57 -2.06
N LYS A 183 -5.11 4.51 -2.70
CA LYS A 183 -4.29 3.37 -3.15
C LYS A 183 -3.22 3.79 -4.15
N LEU A 184 -3.57 4.60 -5.15
CA LEU A 184 -2.62 5.05 -6.17
C LEU A 184 -1.53 5.93 -5.57
N ALA A 185 -1.91 6.89 -4.72
CA ALA A 185 -0.98 7.77 -4.02
C ALA A 185 -0.05 6.99 -3.08
N MET A 186 -0.58 6.00 -2.33
CA MET A 186 0.25 5.12 -1.52
C MET A 186 1.23 4.31 -2.35
N THR A 187 0.76 3.72 -3.45
CA THR A 187 1.63 2.95 -4.36
C THR A 187 2.76 3.83 -4.89
N TYR A 188 2.44 5.04 -5.32
CA TYR A 188 3.44 6.02 -5.75
C TYR A 188 4.46 6.36 -4.66
N MET A 189 4.02 6.58 -3.42
CA MET A 189 4.94 6.90 -2.31
C MET A 189 5.79 5.71 -1.86
N GLN A 190 5.28 4.48 -2.00
CA GLN A 190 5.97 3.27 -1.57
C GLN A 190 6.95 2.73 -2.61
N THR A 191 6.57 2.73 -3.89
CA THR A 191 7.36 2.10 -4.96
C THR A 191 7.84 3.08 -6.04
N GLY A 192 7.55 4.38 -5.91
CA GLY A 192 7.88 5.38 -6.94
C GLY A 192 7.12 5.19 -8.27
N LEU A 193 7.54 5.94 -9.30
CA LEU A 193 7.09 5.79 -10.69
C LEU A 193 7.98 4.84 -11.52
N ASP A 194 9.23 4.64 -11.10
CA ASP A 194 10.23 3.82 -11.81
C ASP A 194 10.12 2.36 -11.42
N ARG A 195 9.10 1.69 -11.98
CA ARG A 195 9.09 0.22 -12.02
C ARG A 195 10.14 -0.25 -13.02
N LYS A 196 10.93 -1.25 -12.64
CA LYS A 196 11.89 -1.88 -13.54
C LYS A 196 11.34 -3.21 -14.04
N GLN A 197 11.71 -3.59 -15.26
CA GLN A 197 11.43 -4.90 -15.82
C GLN A 197 12.71 -5.73 -15.75
N LEU A 198 12.59 -6.91 -15.14
CA LEU A 198 13.62 -7.94 -15.21
C LEU A 198 13.31 -8.87 -16.37
N LEU A 199 14.30 -9.04 -17.25
CA LEU A 199 14.27 -9.98 -18.36
C LEU A 199 15.29 -11.08 -18.08
N HIS A 200 14.83 -12.33 -18.03
CA HIS A 200 15.72 -13.49 -18.15
C HIS A 200 15.77 -13.84 -19.61
N VAL A 201 16.92 -13.61 -20.24
CA VAL A 201 17.14 -13.86 -21.66
C VAL A 201 17.95 -15.14 -21.80
N ILE A 202 17.35 -16.14 -22.42
CA ILE A 202 17.97 -17.42 -22.73
C ILE A 202 18.14 -17.49 -24.25
N SER A 203 19.37 -17.64 -24.70
CA SER A 203 19.74 -17.84 -26.10
C SER A 203 20.84 -18.90 -26.15
N ARG A 204 20.80 -19.78 -27.16
CA ARG A 204 21.79 -20.88 -27.28
C ARG A 204 23.13 -20.38 -27.79
N ASP A 205 23.12 -19.59 -28.86
CA ASP A 205 24.33 -19.25 -29.62
C ASP A 205 24.61 -17.73 -29.69
N HIS A 206 23.67 -16.89 -29.25
CA HIS A 206 23.73 -15.43 -29.45
C HIS A 206 23.81 -14.63 -28.15
N LEU A 207 24.04 -15.27 -27.02
CA LEU A 207 23.98 -14.63 -25.71
C LEU A 207 25.01 -13.49 -25.54
N ASP A 208 26.24 -13.70 -25.98
CA ASP A 208 27.28 -12.66 -25.94
C ASP A 208 26.97 -11.48 -26.87
N ASP A 209 26.44 -11.75 -28.07
CA ASP A 209 26.07 -10.71 -29.03
C ASP A 209 24.90 -9.86 -28.51
N ILE A 210 23.90 -10.51 -27.90
CA ILE A 210 22.78 -9.84 -27.22
C ILE A 210 23.30 -8.95 -26.09
N ARG A 211 24.19 -9.47 -25.24
CA ARG A 211 24.77 -8.71 -24.12
C ARG A 211 25.46 -7.44 -24.63
N ASP A 212 26.30 -7.57 -25.64
CA ASP A 212 27.12 -6.47 -26.12
C ASP A 212 26.27 -5.39 -26.80
N HIS A 213 25.20 -5.78 -27.51
CA HIS A 213 24.24 -4.85 -28.09
C HIS A 213 23.37 -4.14 -27.04
N LEU A 214 22.93 -4.86 -26.00
CA LEU A 214 22.22 -4.24 -24.88
C LEU A 214 23.12 -3.21 -24.17
N ARG A 215 24.40 -3.54 -23.94
CA ARG A 215 25.38 -2.58 -23.38
C ARG A 215 25.58 -1.37 -24.29
N ALA A 216 25.68 -1.58 -25.59
CA ALA A 216 25.91 -0.48 -26.54
C ALA A 216 24.72 0.48 -26.62
N GLN A 217 23.48 -0.03 -26.55
CA GLN A 217 22.29 0.80 -26.71
C GLN A 217 21.80 1.43 -25.42
N PHE A 218 21.94 0.74 -24.29
CA PHE A 218 21.41 1.22 -23.01
C PHE A 218 22.51 1.62 -22.00
N GLY A 219 23.78 1.33 -22.28
CA GLY A 219 24.89 1.74 -21.43
C GLY A 219 24.78 1.19 -20.00
N ALA A 220 25.09 2.04 -19.02
CA ALA A 220 24.96 1.73 -17.59
C ALA A 220 23.51 1.72 -17.08
N ALA A 221 22.52 2.03 -17.93
CA ALA A 221 21.10 2.00 -17.55
C ALA A 221 20.53 0.58 -17.51
N VAL A 222 21.32 -0.43 -17.90
CA VAL A 222 20.92 -1.83 -17.90
C VAL A 222 21.90 -2.66 -17.11
N ASP A 223 21.41 -3.19 -15.98
CA ASP A 223 22.17 -4.12 -15.16
C ASP A 223 22.16 -5.50 -15.82
N LEU A 224 23.35 -6.02 -16.12
CA LEU A 224 23.57 -7.28 -16.83
C LEU A 224 24.36 -8.25 -15.97
N VAL A 225 23.74 -9.37 -15.63
CA VAL A 225 24.42 -10.47 -14.94
C VAL A 225 24.35 -11.72 -15.80
N LEU A 226 25.52 -12.25 -16.16
CA LEU A 226 25.63 -13.56 -16.78
C LEU A 226 25.58 -14.62 -15.67
N VAL A 227 24.64 -15.55 -15.79
CA VAL A 227 24.55 -16.70 -14.90
C VAL A 227 24.97 -17.92 -15.69
N SER A 228 26.16 -18.45 -15.39
CA SER A 228 26.67 -19.68 -16.01
C SER A 228 26.36 -20.89 -15.14
N GLY A 229 25.82 -21.94 -15.76
CA GLY A 229 25.55 -23.20 -15.06
C GLY A 229 26.81 -24.05 -14.95
N THR A 230 27.18 -24.46 -13.73
CA THR A 230 28.48 -25.12 -13.47
C THR A 230 28.53 -26.61 -13.84
N ASP A 231 27.41 -27.26 -14.16
CA ASP A 231 27.38 -28.68 -14.48
C ASP A 231 26.62 -28.95 -15.79
N GLY A 232 27.37 -29.47 -16.77
CA GLY A 232 27.01 -29.66 -18.18
C GLY A 232 25.92 -30.69 -18.49
N SER A 233 24.90 -30.83 -17.64
CA SER A 233 23.68 -31.57 -17.97
C SER A 233 22.42 -30.71 -18.00
N TRP A 234 22.40 -29.56 -17.30
CA TRP A 234 21.23 -28.65 -17.25
C TRP A 234 21.58 -27.16 -17.12
N GLY A 235 22.86 -26.82 -17.08
CA GLY A 235 23.31 -25.43 -17.01
C GLY A 235 23.27 -24.76 -18.38
N HIS A 236 22.22 -23.98 -18.66
CA HIS A 236 22.23 -23.04 -19.77
C HIS A 236 22.61 -21.66 -19.27
N ASP A 237 23.56 -21.02 -19.94
CA ASP A 237 23.90 -19.64 -19.67
C ASP A 237 22.72 -18.74 -20.03
N PHE A 238 22.40 -17.79 -19.15
CA PHE A 238 21.34 -16.81 -19.39
C PHE A 238 21.73 -15.43 -18.89
N LEU A 239 21.13 -14.40 -19.49
CA LEU A 239 21.31 -13.02 -19.06
C LEU A 239 20.16 -12.59 -18.18
N LEU A 240 20.49 -12.05 -17.01
CA LEU A 240 19.59 -11.20 -16.24
C LEU A 240 19.79 -9.78 -16.71
N VAL A 241 18.73 -9.18 -17.25
CA VAL A 241 18.73 -7.83 -17.79
C VAL A 241 17.69 -7.04 -17.00
N VAL A 242 18.10 -5.99 -16.29
CA VAL A 242 17.15 -5.06 -15.66
C VAL A 242 17.09 -3.77 -16.45
N VAL A 243 15.89 -3.39 -16.89
CA VAL A 243 15.63 -2.17 -17.68
C VAL A 243 14.54 -1.33 -17.02
N GLU A 244 14.53 -0.04 -17.27
CA GLU A 244 13.38 0.81 -16.90
C GLU A 244 12.12 0.39 -17.66
N GLN A 245 10.94 0.63 -17.08
CA GLN A 245 9.65 0.31 -17.74
C GLN A 245 9.55 0.92 -19.15
N SER A 246 10.07 2.13 -19.33
CA SER A 246 10.09 2.84 -20.62
C SER A 246 10.92 2.12 -21.68
N ASP A 247 11.98 1.42 -21.28
CA ASP A 247 12.94 0.79 -22.18
C ASP A 247 12.60 -0.68 -22.50
N TYR A 248 11.66 -1.27 -21.76
CA TYR A 248 11.20 -2.65 -21.93
C TYR A 248 10.95 -3.06 -23.40
N LYS A 249 10.10 -2.31 -24.11
CA LYS A 249 9.77 -2.62 -25.52
C LYS A 249 10.97 -2.44 -26.45
N HIS A 250 11.91 -1.58 -26.10
CA HIS A 250 13.11 -1.40 -26.88
C HIS A 250 14.07 -2.57 -26.65
N ALA A 251 14.29 -2.97 -25.40
CA ALA A 251 15.12 -4.10 -25.04
C ALA A 251 14.64 -5.40 -25.73
N LEU A 252 13.33 -5.67 -25.74
CA LEU A 252 12.77 -6.81 -26.48
C LEU A 252 13.11 -6.80 -27.98
N ARG A 253 13.05 -5.62 -28.62
CA ARG A 253 13.40 -5.47 -30.05
C ARG A 253 14.89 -5.71 -30.30
N VAL A 254 15.74 -5.29 -29.38
CA VAL A 254 17.20 -5.53 -29.48
C VAL A 254 17.49 -7.02 -29.37
N ILE A 255 16.89 -7.69 -28.39
CA ILE A 255 17.09 -9.13 -28.17
C ILE A 255 16.58 -9.93 -29.38
N HIS A 256 15.32 -9.75 -29.78
CA HIS A 256 14.75 -10.48 -30.92
C HIS A 256 15.32 -10.07 -32.28
N GLY A 257 15.94 -8.88 -32.38
CA GLY A 257 16.68 -8.47 -33.57
C GLY A 257 18.00 -9.23 -33.74
N ARG A 258 18.52 -9.87 -32.68
CA ARG A 258 19.72 -10.73 -32.72
C ARG A 258 19.37 -12.19 -32.77
N ASP A 259 18.41 -12.59 -31.94
CA ASP A 259 17.93 -13.97 -31.87
C ASP A 259 16.41 -13.99 -31.79
N ALA A 260 15.78 -14.32 -32.91
CA ALA A 260 14.33 -14.44 -33.01
C ALA A 260 13.77 -15.60 -32.17
N GLU A 261 14.60 -16.62 -31.85
CA GLU A 261 14.21 -17.78 -31.05
C GLU A 261 14.57 -17.64 -29.56
N ALA A 262 15.16 -16.51 -29.16
CA ALA A 262 15.50 -16.25 -27.76
C ALA A 262 14.25 -16.32 -26.86
N LEU A 263 14.35 -17.09 -25.78
CA LEU A 263 13.32 -17.16 -24.76
C LEU A 263 13.53 -16.02 -23.76
N ILE A 264 12.50 -15.20 -23.57
CA ILE A 264 12.53 -14.08 -22.63
C ILE A 264 11.45 -14.29 -21.56
N ILE A 265 11.87 -14.46 -20.30
CA ILE A 265 10.95 -14.50 -19.15
C ILE A 265 10.99 -13.14 -18.47
N THR A 266 9.82 -12.54 -18.27
CA THR A 266 9.70 -11.18 -17.75
C THR A 266 9.13 -11.16 -16.34
N GLY A 267 9.73 -10.37 -15.46
CA GLY A 267 9.24 -10.09 -14.11
C GLY A 267 9.22 -8.60 -13.80
N GLU A 268 8.28 -8.15 -12.98
CA GLU A 268 8.32 -6.81 -12.42
C GLU A 268 9.28 -6.77 -11.24
N VAL A 269 10.19 -5.80 -11.24
CA VAL A 269 11.08 -5.52 -10.11
C VAL A 269 10.70 -4.18 -9.53
N ALA A 270 10.31 -4.20 -8.25
CA ALA A 270 9.93 -3.00 -7.53
C ALA A 270 11.15 -2.11 -7.23
N GLU A 271 12.28 -2.71 -6.82
CA GLU A 271 13.49 -1.99 -6.47
C GLU A 271 14.74 -2.82 -6.82
N VAL A 272 15.79 -2.15 -7.30
CA VAL A 272 17.13 -2.72 -7.50
C VAL A 272 18.08 -1.98 -6.58
N HIS A 273 18.83 -2.74 -5.78
CA HIS A 273 19.82 -2.19 -4.86
C HIS A 273 21.22 -2.50 -5.41
N ASN A 274 21.94 -1.46 -5.85
CA ASN A 274 23.34 -1.62 -6.24
C ASN A 274 24.21 -1.61 -4.99
N GLY A 275 25.18 -2.53 -4.92
CA GLY A 275 26.14 -2.58 -3.82
C GLY A 275 27.07 -1.37 -3.86
N ALA A 276 27.05 -0.57 -2.80
CA ALA A 276 28.09 0.39 -2.43
C ALA A 276 28.43 0.21 -0.94
#